data_AF-A0A101HS89-F1
#
_entry.id   AF-A0A101HS89-F1
#
_cell.length_a   1.000
_cell.length_b   1.000
_cell.length_c   1.000
_cell.angle_alpha   90.00
_cell.angle_beta   90.00
_cell.angle_gamma   90.00
#
_symmetry.space_group_name_H-M   'P 1'
#
loop_
_entity.id
_entity.type
_entity.pdbx_description
1 polymer ?
#
loop_
_entity_poly.entity_id
_entity_poly.type
_entity_poly.pdbx_seq_one_letter_code
_entity_poly.pdbx_strand_id
1 'polypeptide(L)'
;MTVWTTDGKYLLVSRYLRINQHDRVVSGENFAPDQYRFGSYYLVENFFKYFPIKWLDENSEELSSMLLSADYWTSEKKSMVDAYFPLDERESLVSDAEKAIAEFVDSVTGNSILLSNALKAMVAGLNWQEYITDPATAALLIGERLPEDVKAALDPSSEANRILNGHITARFFFNLLTLLLLYAFCRIFSSPVASLLSVVSFQAIMPLTTMYFGWETFHGLALFVGGLLVIARNGRFFHLCLLIMLGSLFRADHMVFLPLIYLLYNFRGDISGKIKLRLMLKSFIAGSIPVLLMYIFSTVLFPDAKYSVDLIQLGYNIGYFWSWIFPLVFLFIPLLFVREIRDIDFFKRTWFWILPFVAMNFVVARTAEVRLFTPVLAFMTPLVGVGLLRLLASETIGSVEAE
;
A
#
# COMPACT_ATOMS: atom_id res chain seq x y z
N MET A 1 -11.28 -5.80 5.06
CA MET A 1 -10.51 -7.05 4.88
C MET A 1 -9.10 -6.84 4.33
N THR A 2 -8.88 -5.87 3.42
CA THR A 2 -7.57 -5.55 2.81
C THR A 2 -6.54 -4.94 3.74
N VAL A 3 -6.95 -4.13 4.73
CA VAL A 3 -6.01 -3.54 5.70
C VAL A 3 -5.37 -4.64 6.57
N TRP A 4 -6.17 -5.64 6.96
CA TRP A 4 -5.80 -6.66 7.95
C TRP A 4 -4.88 -7.76 7.43
N THR A 5 -5.04 -8.17 6.17
CA THR A 5 -4.31 -9.33 5.62
C THR A 5 -2.89 -8.99 5.16
N THR A 6 -2.62 -7.71 4.88
CA THR A 6 -1.33 -7.26 4.36
C THR A 6 -0.45 -6.58 5.42
N ASP A 7 -1.01 -5.88 6.42
CA ASP A 7 -0.21 -5.16 7.44
C ASP A 7 0.17 -6.04 8.66
N GLY A 8 -0.71 -6.93 9.13
CA GLY A 8 -0.43 -7.81 10.29
C GLY A 8 0.42 -9.05 9.98
N LYS A 9 0.72 -9.31 8.70
CA LYS A 9 1.58 -10.42 8.23
C LYS A 9 3.01 -9.96 7.94
N TYR A 10 3.32 -8.72 8.29
CA TYR A 10 4.64 -8.19 8.07
C TYR A 10 5.64 -8.81 9.02
N LEU A 11 6.52 -9.64 8.46
CA LEU A 11 7.75 -10.09 9.11
C LEU A 11 8.42 -8.88 9.76
N LEU A 12 8.94 -9.05 10.99
CA LEU A 12 9.66 -8.03 11.77
C LEU A 12 10.48 -7.03 10.93
N VAL A 13 11.20 -7.53 9.93
CA VAL A 13 12.00 -6.76 8.97
C VAL A 13 11.19 -5.67 8.26
N SER A 14 9.98 -5.95 7.80
CA SER A 14 9.15 -4.98 7.09
C SER A 14 8.55 -3.91 7.99
N ARG A 15 8.26 -4.21 9.27
CA ARG A 15 7.90 -3.19 10.28
C ARG A 15 9.08 -2.24 10.50
N TYR A 16 10.26 -2.81 10.74
CA TYR A 16 11.49 -2.06 10.95
C TYR A 16 11.83 -1.17 9.76
N LEU A 17 11.86 -1.71 8.53
CA LEU A 17 12.14 -0.95 7.31
C LEU A 17 11.15 0.20 7.12
N ARG A 18 9.90 0.04 7.52
CA ARG A 18 8.87 1.09 7.41
C ARG A 18 9.09 2.23 8.38
N ILE A 19 9.40 1.91 9.63
CA ILE A 19 9.70 2.92 10.65
C ILE A 19 10.95 3.68 10.22
N ASN A 20 12.01 2.97 9.83
CA ASN A 20 13.23 3.56 9.31
C ASN A 20 12.95 4.47 8.09
N GLN A 21 12.18 3.98 7.11
CA GLN A 21 11.79 4.81 5.96
C GLN A 21 11.00 6.06 6.39
N HIS A 22 10.11 5.94 7.38
CA HIS A 22 9.37 7.09 7.89
C HIS A 22 10.29 8.13 8.52
N ASP A 23 11.15 7.71 9.43
CA ASP A 23 12.07 8.61 10.14
C ASP A 23 12.99 9.34 9.16
N ARG A 24 13.52 8.63 8.16
CA ARG A 24 14.38 9.22 7.12
C ARG A 24 13.67 10.27 6.27
N VAL A 25 12.38 10.04 5.96
CA VAL A 25 11.59 11.01 5.17
C VAL A 25 11.25 12.24 6.01
N VAL A 26 10.86 12.04 7.28
CA VAL A 26 10.55 13.15 8.20
C VAL A 26 11.81 13.97 8.53
N SER A 27 12.96 13.32 8.68
CA SER A 27 14.25 13.97 8.95
C SER A 27 14.86 14.67 7.73
N GLY A 28 14.28 14.48 6.55
CA GLY A 28 14.80 15.06 5.31
C GLY A 28 16.10 14.42 4.82
N GLU A 29 16.39 13.18 5.22
CA GLU A 29 17.55 12.45 4.74
C GLU A 29 17.45 12.12 3.24
N ASN A 30 18.61 11.95 2.61
CA ASN A 30 18.81 11.75 1.16
C ASN A 30 18.16 10.46 0.61
N PHE A 31 16.85 10.45 0.46
CA PHE A 31 16.08 9.43 -0.25
C PHE A 31 14.89 10.13 -0.93
N ALA A 32 14.61 9.86 -2.21
CA ALA A 32 13.43 10.43 -2.87
C ALA A 32 12.21 9.67 -2.36
N PRO A 33 11.40 10.19 -1.40
CA PRO A 33 10.35 9.42 -0.75
C PRO A 33 9.38 8.91 -1.81
N ASP A 34 9.43 7.62 -2.14
CA ASP A 34 8.55 6.95 -3.11
C ASP A 34 8.23 7.78 -4.37
N GLN A 35 9.24 8.44 -4.97
CA GLN A 35 9.06 9.40 -6.08
C GLN A 35 8.39 10.74 -5.67
N TYR A 36 8.86 11.36 -4.60
CA TYR A 36 8.36 12.61 -3.99
C TYR A 36 6.93 12.53 -3.43
N ARG A 37 6.49 11.34 -3.02
CA ARG A 37 5.21 11.07 -2.36
C ARG A 37 5.37 11.10 -0.85
N PHE A 38 5.57 12.30 -0.28
CA PHE A 38 5.87 12.45 1.14
C PHE A 38 4.66 12.85 2.02
N GLY A 39 3.54 13.25 1.43
CA GLY A 39 2.41 13.82 2.18
C GLY A 39 1.86 12.91 3.28
N SER A 40 1.87 11.60 3.06
CA SER A 40 1.37 10.62 4.01
C SER A 40 2.29 10.47 5.24
N TYR A 41 3.60 10.64 5.09
CA TYR A 41 4.54 10.63 6.22
C TYR A 41 4.24 11.78 7.19
N TYR A 42 4.12 13.00 6.68
CA TYR A 42 3.83 14.16 7.53
C TYR A 42 2.46 14.10 8.19
N LEU A 43 1.45 13.57 7.51
CA LEU A 43 0.14 13.33 8.13
C LEU A 43 0.22 12.30 9.26
N VAL A 44 1.02 11.25 9.10
CA VAL A 44 1.21 10.26 10.16
C VAL A 44 1.96 10.87 11.32
N GLU A 45 3.07 11.56 11.04
CA GLU A 45 3.94 12.15 12.04
C GLU A 45 3.23 13.21 12.88
N ASN A 46 2.38 14.04 12.27
CA ASN A 46 1.77 15.18 12.96
C ASN A 46 0.32 14.94 13.39
N PHE A 47 -0.32 13.85 12.95
CA PHE A 47 -1.75 13.65 13.17
C PHE A 47 -2.14 12.19 13.46
N PHE A 48 -1.95 11.27 12.52
CA PHE A 48 -2.55 9.93 12.65
C PHE A 48 -1.93 9.08 13.76
N LYS A 49 -0.65 9.25 14.11
CA LYS A 49 0.00 8.49 15.20
C LYS A 49 -0.52 8.80 16.61
N TYR A 50 -1.34 9.84 16.74
CA TYR A 50 -1.95 10.26 18.02
C TYR A 50 -3.39 9.74 18.19
N PHE A 51 -3.95 9.06 17.19
CA PHE A 51 -5.26 8.44 17.33
C PHE A 51 -5.16 7.16 18.17
N PRO A 52 -5.97 7.00 19.24
CA PRO A 52 -5.91 5.84 20.14
C PRO A 52 -6.64 4.62 19.55
N ILE A 53 -6.47 4.34 18.26
CA ILE A 53 -7.02 3.14 17.62
C ILE A 53 -5.97 2.03 17.73
N LYS A 54 -6.27 1.03 18.57
CA LYS A 54 -5.46 -0.19 18.69
C LYS A 54 -5.89 -1.16 17.60
N TRP A 55 -5.07 -1.29 16.57
CA TRP A 55 -5.26 -2.32 15.55
C TRP A 55 -4.79 -3.66 16.10
N LEU A 56 -5.60 -4.71 15.96
CA LEU A 56 -5.27 -6.05 16.43
C LEU A 56 -4.06 -6.60 15.65
N ASP A 57 -2.97 -6.87 16.37
CA ASP A 57 -1.73 -7.44 15.85
C ASP A 57 -1.18 -8.50 16.83
N GLU A 58 -1.98 -9.54 17.04
CA GLU A 58 -1.69 -10.62 18.01
C GLU A 58 -0.32 -11.26 17.77
N ASN A 59 0.11 -11.41 16.52
CA ASN A 59 1.40 -12.00 16.20
C ASN A 59 2.57 -11.14 16.68
N SER A 60 2.49 -9.82 16.47
CA SER A 60 3.56 -8.92 16.91
C SER A 60 3.56 -8.74 18.43
N GLU A 61 2.39 -8.71 19.06
CA GLU A 61 2.26 -8.68 20.51
C GLU A 61 2.80 -9.96 21.16
N GLU A 62 2.48 -11.13 20.60
CA GLU A 62 2.99 -12.43 21.04
C GLU A 62 4.51 -12.49 20.86
N LEU A 63 5.04 -12.14 19.68
CA LEU A 63 6.47 -12.12 19.40
C LEU A 63 7.22 -11.15 20.31
N SER A 64 6.68 -9.95 20.52
CA SER A 64 7.24 -8.97 21.45
C SER A 64 7.28 -9.54 22.87
N SER A 65 6.21 -10.18 23.32
CA SER A 65 6.15 -10.76 24.67
C SER A 65 7.12 -11.92 24.83
N MET A 66 7.22 -12.79 23.82
CA MET A 66 8.18 -13.91 23.78
C MET A 66 9.63 -13.44 23.87
N LEU A 67 9.99 -12.39 23.13
CA LEU A 67 11.38 -11.93 23.01
C LEU A 67 11.78 -10.95 24.12
N LEU A 68 10.86 -10.13 24.62
CA LEU A 68 11.18 -8.98 25.48
C LEU A 68 10.68 -9.12 26.93
N SER A 69 9.86 -10.12 27.26
CA SER A 69 9.27 -10.27 28.59
C SER A 69 9.52 -11.65 29.19
N ALA A 70 10.22 -11.70 30.32
CA ALA A 70 10.40 -12.94 31.07
C ALA A 70 9.07 -13.44 31.67
N ASP A 71 8.18 -12.51 32.06
CA ASP A 71 6.88 -12.83 32.68
C ASP A 71 5.91 -13.55 31.72
N TYR A 72 6.15 -13.43 30.41
CA TYR A 72 5.39 -14.13 29.39
C TYR A 72 5.59 -15.66 29.47
N TRP A 73 6.78 -16.13 29.87
CA TRP A 73 7.17 -17.54 29.86
C TRP A 73 6.62 -18.33 31.05
N THR A 74 5.29 -18.40 31.14
CA THR A 74 4.57 -19.23 32.10
C THR A 74 4.70 -20.73 31.78
N SER A 75 4.34 -21.60 32.74
CA SER A 75 4.30 -23.05 32.52
C SER A 75 3.38 -23.45 31.36
N GLU A 76 2.28 -22.74 31.15
CA GLU A 76 1.37 -22.95 30.03
C GLU A 76 2.04 -22.63 28.69
N LYS A 77 2.69 -21.47 28.57
CA LYS A 77 3.39 -21.08 27.34
C LYS A 77 4.56 -22.01 27.01
N LYS A 78 5.32 -22.43 28.03
CA LYS A 78 6.37 -23.45 27.86
C LYS A 78 5.79 -24.77 27.33
N SER A 79 4.70 -25.26 27.95
CA SER A 79 4.00 -26.47 27.51
C SER A 79 3.49 -26.38 26.07
N MET A 80 2.98 -25.22 25.65
CA MET A 80 2.59 -25.00 24.25
C MET A 80 3.77 -25.13 23.29
N VAL A 81 4.91 -24.51 23.59
CA VAL A 81 6.11 -24.63 22.75
C VAL A 81 6.64 -26.05 22.76
N ASP A 82 6.65 -26.72 23.91
CA ASP A 82 7.07 -28.11 24.04
C ASP A 82 6.19 -29.06 23.21
N ALA A 83 4.91 -28.74 22.99
CA ALA A 83 4.03 -29.51 22.12
C ALA A 83 4.35 -29.33 20.61
N TYR A 84 4.85 -28.16 20.20
CA TYR A 84 5.29 -27.90 18.82
C TYR A 84 6.73 -28.33 18.55
N PHE A 85 7.57 -28.28 19.58
CA PHE A 85 8.97 -28.66 19.53
C PHE A 85 9.34 -29.49 20.76
N PRO A 86 9.08 -30.82 20.70
CA PRO A 86 9.30 -31.72 21.81
C PRO A 86 10.73 -31.71 22.37
N LEU A 87 10.87 -32.10 23.64
CA LEU A 87 12.18 -32.11 24.31
C LEU A 87 13.14 -33.12 23.68
N ASP A 88 12.64 -34.29 23.28
CA ASP A 88 13.41 -35.34 22.61
C ASP A 88 13.97 -34.88 21.25
N GLU A 89 13.20 -34.11 20.47
CA GLU A 89 13.70 -33.49 19.23
C GLU A 89 14.81 -32.46 19.52
N ARG A 90 14.64 -31.65 20.57
CA ARG A 90 15.67 -30.67 21.02
C ARG A 90 16.95 -31.35 21.51
N GLU A 91 16.81 -32.40 22.30
CA GLU A 91 17.95 -33.19 22.78
C GLU A 91 18.70 -33.88 21.63
N SER A 92 17.97 -34.36 20.60
CA SER A 92 18.60 -34.86 19.37
C SER A 92 19.43 -33.78 18.68
N LEU A 93 18.92 -32.55 18.58
CA LEU A 93 19.66 -31.42 17.99
C LEU A 93 20.90 -31.04 18.81
N VAL A 94 20.82 -31.11 20.15
CA VAL A 94 21.99 -30.95 21.01
C VAL A 94 23.04 -31.99 20.66
N SER A 95 22.66 -33.27 20.54
CA SER A 95 23.59 -34.35 20.21
C SER A 95 24.24 -34.16 18.83
N ASP A 96 23.45 -33.77 17.82
CA ASP A 96 23.97 -33.50 16.48
C ASP A 96 24.94 -32.31 16.47
N ALA A 97 24.62 -31.24 17.21
CA ALA A 97 25.48 -30.08 17.35
C ALA A 97 26.76 -30.41 18.13
N GLU A 98 26.69 -31.23 19.19
CA GLU A 98 27.87 -31.70 19.93
C GLU A 98 28.81 -32.49 19.03
N LYS A 99 28.27 -33.37 18.16
CA LYS A 99 29.05 -34.12 17.19
C LYS A 99 29.72 -33.20 16.17
N ALA A 100 28.98 -32.24 15.61
CA ALA A 100 29.52 -31.29 14.65
C ALA A 100 30.62 -30.40 15.26
N ILE A 101 30.43 -29.93 16.51
CA ILE A 101 31.44 -29.19 17.27
C ILE A 101 32.69 -30.06 17.49
N ALA A 102 32.50 -31.33 17.89
CA ALA A 102 33.62 -32.22 18.13
C ALA A 102 34.44 -32.47 16.86
N GLU A 103 33.78 -32.76 15.73
CA GLU A 103 34.42 -32.93 14.43
C GLU A 103 35.15 -31.66 13.98
N PHE A 104 34.55 -30.48 14.19
CA PHE A 104 35.18 -29.20 13.87
C PHE A 104 36.42 -28.95 14.73
N VAL A 105 36.34 -29.13 16.05
CA VAL A 105 37.47 -28.96 16.96
C VAL A 105 38.60 -29.92 16.60
N ASP A 106 38.29 -31.19 16.33
CA ASP A 106 39.30 -32.18 15.93
C ASP A 106 39.95 -31.80 14.58
N SER A 107 39.20 -31.25 13.63
CA SER A 107 39.74 -30.78 12.35
C SER A 107 40.72 -29.60 12.48
N VAL A 108 40.49 -28.69 13.44
CA VAL A 108 41.32 -27.48 13.66
C VAL A 108 42.53 -27.78 14.55
N THR A 109 42.41 -28.73 15.48
CA THR A 109 43.46 -29.06 16.45
C THR A 109 44.42 -30.16 16.00
N GLY A 110 44.09 -30.88 14.93
CA GLY A 110 44.91 -31.97 14.39
C GLY A 110 45.12 -33.07 15.43
N ASN A 111 46.37 -33.46 15.69
CA ASN A 111 46.70 -34.52 16.65
C ASN A 111 46.85 -34.03 18.10
N SER A 112 46.62 -32.75 18.39
CA SER A 112 46.82 -32.19 19.72
C SER A 112 45.64 -32.49 20.65
N ILE A 113 45.70 -33.63 21.34
CA ILE A 113 44.67 -34.09 22.30
C ILE A 113 44.42 -33.04 23.40
N LEU A 114 45.46 -32.38 23.87
CA LEU A 114 45.38 -31.38 24.94
C LEU A 114 44.62 -30.12 24.48
N LEU A 115 44.86 -29.68 23.25
CA LEU A 115 44.17 -28.54 22.65
C LEU A 115 42.72 -28.90 22.28
N SER A 116 42.49 -30.09 21.72
CA SER A 116 41.15 -30.62 21.42
C SER A 116 40.29 -30.70 22.69
N ASN A 117 40.80 -31.29 23.76
CA ASN A 117 40.07 -31.37 25.04
C ASN A 117 39.85 -30.00 25.69
N ALA A 118 40.82 -29.09 25.62
CA ALA A 118 40.65 -27.73 26.14
C ALA A 118 39.55 -26.96 25.39
N LEU A 119 39.52 -27.04 24.05
CA LEU A 119 38.49 -26.38 23.24
C LEU A 119 37.12 -27.01 23.42
N LYS A 120 37.02 -28.34 23.47
CA LYS A 120 35.75 -29.04 23.77
C LYS A 120 35.21 -28.65 25.15
N ALA A 121 36.07 -28.58 26.17
CA ALA A 121 35.69 -28.13 27.51
C ALA A 121 35.30 -26.65 27.55
N MET A 122 35.98 -25.78 26.78
CA MET A 122 35.60 -24.37 26.64
C MET A 122 34.23 -24.21 26.00
N VAL A 123 33.94 -24.96 24.93
CA VAL A 123 32.63 -24.92 24.26
C VAL A 123 31.53 -25.45 25.17
N ALA A 124 31.76 -26.56 25.88
CA ALA A 124 30.83 -27.08 26.87
C ALA A 124 30.55 -26.08 28.01
N GLY A 125 31.56 -25.30 28.42
CA GLY A 125 31.43 -24.25 29.44
C GLY A 125 30.59 -23.03 29.03
N LEU A 126 30.15 -22.94 27.77
CA LEU A 126 29.27 -21.86 27.29
C LEU A 126 27.78 -22.12 27.57
N ASN A 127 27.41 -23.29 28.11
CA ASN A 127 26.03 -23.70 28.39
C ASN A 127 25.08 -23.55 27.18
N TRP A 128 25.61 -23.69 25.96
CA TRP A 128 24.85 -23.45 24.73
C TRP A 128 23.69 -24.44 24.54
N GLN A 129 23.77 -25.62 25.16
CA GLN A 129 22.71 -26.62 25.15
C GLN A 129 21.40 -26.06 25.74
N GLU A 130 21.51 -25.20 26.77
CA GLU A 130 20.33 -24.56 27.40
C GLU A 130 19.57 -23.67 26.42
N TYR A 131 20.27 -23.08 25.43
CA TYR A 131 19.65 -22.29 24.36
C TYR A 131 18.91 -23.13 23.33
N ILE A 132 19.09 -24.45 23.34
CA ILE A 132 18.35 -25.37 22.50
C ILE A 132 17.23 -26.03 23.31
N THR A 133 17.52 -26.40 24.56
CA THR A 133 16.58 -27.15 25.40
C THR A 133 15.54 -26.28 26.12
N ASP A 134 15.85 -25.03 26.49
CA ASP A 134 14.86 -24.08 27.06
C ASP A 134 14.50 -22.97 26.05
N PRO A 135 13.30 -23.05 25.43
CA PRO A 135 12.85 -22.06 24.45
C PRO A 135 12.73 -20.65 25.03
N ALA A 136 12.47 -20.53 26.34
CA ALA A 136 12.39 -19.24 27.01
C ALA A 136 13.75 -18.55 27.03
N THR A 137 14.80 -19.27 27.46
CA THR A 137 16.17 -18.76 27.49
C THR A 137 16.64 -18.39 26.09
N ALA A 138 16.35 -19.23 25.09
CA ALA A 138 16.68 -18.96 23.69
C ALA A 138 16.02 -17.66 23.18
N ALA A 139 14.70 -17.53 23.37
CA ALA A 139 13.93 -16.38 22.89
C ALA A 139 14.35 -15.07 23.58
N LEU A 140 14.54 -15.09 24.90
CA LEU A 140 14.98 -13.92 25.66
C LEU A 140 16.40 -13.51 25.28
N LEU A 141 17.30 -14.46 25.04
CA LEU A 141 18.66 -14.15 24.56
C LEU A 141 18.63 -13.51 23.17
N ILE A 142 17.80 -14.03 22.26
CA ILE A 142 17.58 -13.40 20.94
C ILE A 142 17.10 -11.96 21.15
N GLY A 143 16.07 -11.76 21.97
CA GLY A 143 15.53 -10.44 22.28
C GLY A 143 16.55 -9.49 22.87
N GLU A 144 17.36 -9.93 23.85
CA GLU A 144 18.42 -9.14 24.47
C GLU A 144 19.44 -8.64 23.45
N ARG A 145 19.81 -9.51 22.49
CA ARG A 145 20.80 -9.23 21.45
C ARG A 145 20.26 -8.44 20.27
N LEU A 146 18.96 -8.19 20.19
CA LEU A 146 18.39 -7.34 19.14
C LEU A 146 18.91 -5.90 19.26
N PRO A 147 19.18 -5.23 18.12
CA PRO A 147 19.40 -3.79 18.11
C PRO A 147 18.23 -3.01 18.75
N GLU A 148 18.52 -1.90 19.43
CA GLU A 148 17.51 -1.11 20.17
C GLU A 148 16.39 -0.55 19.28
N ASP A 149 16.71 -0.20 18.04
CA ASP A 149 15.75 0.23 17.02
C ASP A 149 14.82 -0.91 16.57
N VAL A 150 15.30 -2.14 16.55
CA VAL A 150 14.47 -3.35 16.31
C VAL A 150 13.60 -3.66 17.53
N LYS A 151 14.15 -3.53 18.75
CA LYS A 151 13.37 -3.67 20.00
C LYS A 151 12.24 -2.64 20.07
N ALA A 152 12.52 -1.38 19.74
CA ALA A 152 11.50 -0.33 19.66
C ALA A 152 10.43 -0.68 18.62
N ALA A 153 10.80 -1.22 17.46
CA ALA A 153 9.82 -1.66 16.46
C ALA A 153 8.96 -2.86 16.90
N LEU A 154 9.40 -3.64 17.89
CA LEU A 154 8.65 -4.75 18.49
C LEU A 154 7.75 -4.28 19.63
N ASP A 155 8.25 -3.41 20.50
CA ASP A 155 7.53 -2.92 21.68
C ASP A 155 6.23 -2.21 21.29
N PRO A 156 5.06 -2.74 21.68
CA PRO A 156 3.79 -2.14 21.32
C PRO A 156 3.58 -0.72 21.86
N SER A 157 4.27 -0.37 22.94
CA SER A 157 4.16 0.91 23.64
C SER A 157 5.11 2.00 23.10
N SER A 158 6.02 1.64 22.20
CA SER A 158 7.04 2.55 21.68
C SER A 158 6.48 3.60 20.72
N GLU A 159 7.22 4.70 20.55
CA GLU A 159 6.94 5.69 19.52
C GLU A 159 7.01 5.09 18.10
N ALA A 160 7.94 4.16 17.89
CA ALA A 160 8.13 3.46 16.63
C ALA A 160 6.87 2.67 16.22
N ASN A 161 6.22 2.00 17.18
CA ASN A 161 4.97 1.31 16.92
C ASN A 161 3.78 2.28 16.75
N ARG A 162 3.81 3.45 17.40
CA ARG A 162 2.82 4.51 17.16
C ARG A 162 2.86 5.04 15.73
N ILE A 163 4.05 5.18 15.13
CA ILE A 163 4.20 5.53 13.72
C ILE A 163 3.52 4.48 12.84
N LEU A 164 3.79 3.19 13.06
CA LEU A 164 3.17 2.09 12.32
C LEU A 164 1.64 2.13 12.43
N ASN A 165 1.12 2.26 13.66
CA ASN A 165 -0.31 2.41 13.90
C ASN A 165 -0.92 3.64 13.21
N GLY A 166 -0.16 4.74 13.16
CA GLY A 166 -0.55 5.94 12.43
C GLY A 166 -0.71 5.69 10.93
N HIS A 167 0.20 4.94 10.31
CA HIS A 167 0.09 4.53 8.90
C HIS A 167 -1.15 3.67 8.62
N ILE A 168 -1.43 2.70 9.49
CA ILE A 168 -2.61 1.83 9.37
C ILE A 168 -3.89 2.67 9.53
N THR A 169 -3.90 3.58 10.51
CA THR A 169 -5.02 4.48 10.77
C THR A 169 -5.28 5.42 9.60
N ALA A 170 -4.23 6.01 9.03
CA ALA A 170 -4.33 6.86 7.84
C ALA A 170 -4.93 6.08 6.67
N ARG A 171 -4.44 4.87 6.39
CA ARG A 171 -4.97 4.00 5.34
C ARG A 171 -6.44 3.67 5.54
N PHE A 172 -6.84 3.31 6.75
CA PHE A 172 -8.24 3.06 7.08
C PHE A 172 -9.13 4.29 6.82
N PHE A 173 -8.70 5.45 7.32
CA PHE A 173 -9.42 6.71 7.15
C PHE A 173 -9.60 7.07 5.68
N PHE A 174 -8.52 7.05 4.89
CA PHE A 174 -8.58 7.40 3.47
C PHE A 174 -9.33 6.37 2.63
N ASN A 175 -9.32 5.10 3.02
CA ASN A 175 -10.18 4.10 2.40
C ASN A 175 -11.67 4.42 2.64
N LEU A 176 -12.05 4.70 3.89
CA LEU A 176 -13.43 5.09 4.22
C LEU A 176 -13.84 6.36 3.47
N LEU A 177 -12.98 7.38 3.48
CA LEU A 177 -13.21 8.63 2.75
C LEU A 177 -13.38 8.37 1.24
N THR A 178 -12.54 7.51 0.65
CA THR A 178 -12.67 7.11 -0.76
C THR A 178 -14.04 6.50 -1.02
N LEU A 179 -14.52 5.57 -0.18
CA LEU A 179 -15.83 4.93 -0.35
C LEU A 179 -16.98 5.95 -0.24
N LEU A 180 -16.90 6.88 0.71
CA LEU A 180 -17.91 7.94 0.87
C LEU A 180 -17.94 8.90 -0.34
N LEU A 181 -16.77 9.34 -0.81
CA LEU A 181 -16.67 10.19 -2.00
C LEU A 181 -17.13 9.43 -3.25
N LEU A 182 -16.78 8.16 -3.38
CA LEU A 182 -17.17 7.33 -4.51
C LEU A 182 -18.68 7.09 -4.52
N TYR A 183 -19.30 6.86 -3.36
CA TYR A 183 -20.75 6.82 -3.24
C TYR A 183 -21.38 8.14 -3.71
N ALA A 184 -20.89 9.28 -3.19
CA ALA A 184 -21.38 10.59 -3.61
C ALA A 184 -21.22 10.85 -5.11
N PHE A 185 -20.17 10.31 -5.73
CA PHE A 185 -19.92 10.41 -7.16
C PHE A 185 -20.89 9.53 -7.96
N CYS A 186 -21.10 8.28 -7.54
CA CYS A 186 -22.07 7.38 -8.16
C CYS A 186 -23.50 7.95 -8.11
N ARG A 187 -23.85 8.63 -7.01
CA ARG A 187 -25.17 9.26 -6.81
C ARG A 187 -25.50 10.36 -7.81
N ILE A 188 -24.50 10.91 -8.50
CA ILE A 188 -24.73 11.89 -9.59
C ILE A 188 -25.39 11.20 -10.81
N PHE A 189 -25.07 9.92 -11.04
CA PHE A 189 -25.42 9.23 -12.28
C PHE A 189 -26.40 8.06 -12.09
N SER A 190 -26.60 7.60 -10.86
CA SER A 190 -27.30 6.34 -10.59
C SER A 190 -28.15 6.43 -9.32
N SER A 191 -29.14 5.54 -9.16
CA SER A 191 -30.00 5.46 -7.96
C SER A 191 -29.21 5.11 -6.68
N PRO A 192 -29.77 5.31 -5.47
CA PRO A 192 -29.09 4.95 -4.23
C PRO A 192 -28.62 3.49 -4.19
N VAL A 193 -29.48 2.57 -4.64
CA VAL A 193 -29.18 1.13 -4.70
C VAL A 193 -28.03 0.85 -5.67
N ALA A 194 -28.10 1.41 -6.89
CA ALA A 194 -27.04 1.26 -7.89
C ALA A 194 -25.70 1.80 -7.37
N SER A 195 -25.73 2.95 -6.69
CA SER A 195 -24.54 3.57 -6.10
C SER A 195 -23.91 2.72 -5.00
N LEU A 196 -24.72 2.08 -4.14
CA LEU A 196 -24.21 1.14 -3.13
C LEU A 196 -23.59 -0.08 -3.80
N LEU A 197 -24.25 -0.69 -4.79
CA LEU A 197 -23.71 -1.84 -5.52
C LEU A 197 -22.39 -1.52 -6.22
N SER A 198 -22.29 -0.33 -6.83
CA SER A 198 -21.04 0.19 -7.40
C SER A 198 -19.91 0.25 -6.37
N VAL A 199 -20.17 0.82 -5.19
CA VAL A 199 -19.16 0.98 -4.13
C VAL A 199 -18.75 -0.37 -3.53
N VAL A 200 -19.71 -1.28 -3.33
CA VAL A 200 -19.43 -2.65 -2.87
C VAL A 200 -18.57 -3.40 -3.89
N SER A 201 -18.90 -3.30 -5.17
CA SER A 201 -18.14 -3.94 -6.26
C SER A 201 -16.73 -3.39 -6.34
N PHE A 202 -16.57 -2.06 -6.22
CA PHE A 202 -15.26 -1.42 -6.16
C PHE A 202 -14.43 -1.97 -4.98
N GLN A 203 -15.01 -2.02 -3.78
CA GLN A 203 -14.33 -2.53 -2.59
C GLN A 203 -13.96 -4.01 -2.70
N ALA A 204 -14.77 -4.82 -3.40
CA ALA A 204 -14.49 -6.24 -3.64
C ALA A 204 -13.28 -6.45 -4.57
N ILE A 205 -13.03 -5.52 -5.50
CA ILE A 205 -11.89 -5.56 -6.43
C ILE A 205 -10.60 -5.05 -5.77
N MET A 206 -10.70 -4.12 -4.82
CA MET A 206 -9.53 -3.49 -4.20
C MET A 206 -8.44 -4.47 -3.70
N PRO A 207 -8.75 -5.60 -3.04
CA PRO A 207 -7.74 -6.60 -2.64
C PRO A 207 -6.84 -7.08 -3.79
N LEU A 208 -7.39 -7.25 -4.99
CA LEU A 208 -6.64 -7.69 -6.16
C LEU A 208 -5.72 -6.60 -6.70
N THR A 209 -6.06 -5.33 -6.46
CA THR A 209 -5.28 -4.18 -6.91
C THR A 209 -4.18 -3.79 -5.94
N THR A 210 -4.32 -4.11 -4.65
CA THR A 210 -3.43 -3.68 -3.57
C THR A 210 -2.48 -4.77 -3.08
N MET A 211 -2.12 -5.72 -3.96
CA MET A 211 -1.17 -6.80 -3.64
C MET A 211 0.24 -6.26 -3.34
N TYR A 212 0.61 -5.09 -3.88
CA TYR A 212 1.84 -4.37 -3.55
C TYR A 212 1.53 -3.15 -2.68
N PHE A 213 2.30 -3.00 -1.60
CA PHE A 213 2.08 -1.98 -0.58
C PHE A 213 2.22 -0.56 -1.10
N GLY A 214 1.09 0.15 -1.22
CA GLY A 214 0.99 1.51 -1.77
C GLY A 214 -0.05 2.32 -1.02
N TRP A 215 0.22 2.55 0.25
CA TRP A 215 -0.55 3.35 1.20
C TRP A 215 -0.96 4.74 0.68
N GLU A 216 -0.11 5.40 -0.10
CA GLU A 216 -0.37 6.67 -0.76
C GLU A 216 -1.40 6.57 -1.90
N THR A 217 -1.64 5.36 -2.42
CA THR A 217 -2.63 5.12 -3.49
C THR A 217 -4.04 5.50 -3.02
N PHE A 218 -4.45 5.10 -1.81
CA PHE A 218 -5.78 5.45 -1.28
C PHE A 218 -5.93 6.93 -0.95
N HIS A 219 -4.85 7.58 -0.52
CA HIS A 219 -4.82 9.04 -0.29
C HIS A 219 -5.03 9.80 -1.60
N GLY A 220 -4.21 9.47 -2.61
CA GLY A 220 -4.33 10.04 -3.94
C GLY A 220 -5.67 9.72 -4.59
N LEU A 221 -6.21 8.51 -4.39
CA LEU A 221 -7.49 8.11 -4.95
C LEU A 221 -8.66 8.88 -4.34
N ALA A 222 -8.70 9.08 -3.02
CA ALA A 222 -9.73 9.90 -2.37
C ALA A 222 -9.77 11.31 -2.98
N LEU A 223 -8.60 11.94 -3.13
CA LEU A 223 -8.46 13.28 -3.71
C LEU A 223 -8.82 13.30 -5.19
N PHE A 224 -8.49 12.24 -5.94
CA PHE A 224 -8.88 12.08 -7.34
C PHE A 224 -10.41 11.99 -7.49
N VAL A 225 -11.07 11.14 -6.70
CA VAL A 225 -12.54 11.03 -6.70
C VAL A 225 -13.21 12.33 -6.26
N GLY A 226 -12.63 13.02 -5.27
CA GLY A 226 -13.03 14.39 -4.91
C GLY A 226 -12.93 15.35 -6.09
N GLY A 227 -11.87 15.25 -6.89
CA GLY A 227 -11.70 16.03 -8.12
C GLY A 227 -12.78 15.71 -9.16
N LEU A 228 -13.05 14.43 -9.40
CA LEU A 228 -14.14 14.00 -10.28
C LEU A 228 -15.50 14.54 -9.83
N LEU A 229 -15.78 14.51 -8.53
CA LEU A 229 -16.99 15.09 -7.93
C LEU A 229 -17.10 16.59 -8.20
N VAL A 230 -16.03 17.34 -7.99
CA VAL A 230 -15.99 18.79 -8.26
C VAL A 230 -16.25 19.04 -9.74
N ILE A 231 -15.66 18.27 -10.65
CA ILE A 231 -15.87 18.42 -12.09
C ILE A 231 -17.32 18.10 -12.46
N ALA A 232 -17.84 16.94 -12.04
CA ALA A 232 -19.18 16.46 -12.39
C ALA A 232 -20.29 17.38 -11.87
N ARG A 233 -20.10 17.99 -10.68
CA ARG A 233 -21.05 18.95 -10.09
C ARG A 233 -20.86 20.40 -10.55
N ASN A 234 -19.95 20.67 -11.49
CA ASN A 234 -19.56 22.04 -11.88
C ASN A 234 -19.17 22.91 -10.67
N GLY A 235 -18.44 22.32 -9.72
CA GLY A 235 -17.95 22.98 -8.52
C GLY A 235 -16.94 24.10 -8.82
N ARG A 236 -16.59 24.87 -7.78
CA ARG A 236 -15.67 26.00 -7.96
C ARG A 236 -14.28 25.51 -8.36
N PHE A 237 -13.71 26.11 -9.40
CA PHE A 237 -12.38 25.80 -9.92
C PHE A 237 -11.27 25.83 -8.86
N PHE A 238 -11.37 26.73 -7.88
CA PHE A 238 -10.43 26.78 -6.75
C PHE A 238 -10.35 25.47 -5.97
N HIS A 239 -11.48 24.80 -5.71
CA HIS A 239 -11.48 23.51 -5.00
C HIS A 239 -10.80 22.42 -5.82
N LEU A 240 -10.95 22.46 -7.16
CA LEU A 240 -10.24 21.53 -8.05
C LEU A 240 -8.73 21.73 -7.94
N CYS A 241 -8.24 22.97 -7.99
CA CYS A 241 -6.83 23.28 -7.80
C CYS A 241 -6.31 22.82 -6.43
N LEU A 242 -7.07 23.04 -5.36
CA LEU A 242 -6.71 22.60 -4.01
C LEU A 242 -6.57 21.07 -3.93
N LEU A 243 -7.52 20.34 -4.50
CA LEU A 243 -7.48 18.87 -4.53
C LEU A 243 -6.31 18.34 -5.36
N ILE A 244 -6.01 18.96 -6.51
CA ILE A 244 -4.85 18.62 -7.33
C ILE A 244 -3.54 18.90 -6.57
N MET A 245 -3.44 20.04 -5.89
CA MET A 245 -2.26 20.42 -5.12
C MET A 245 -2.02 19.43 -3.96
N LEU A 246 -3.04 19.17 -3.15
CA LEU A 246 -2.96 18.19 -2.06
C LEU A 246 -2.69 16.78 -2.58
N GLY A 247 -3.38 16.38 -3.65
CA GLY A 247 -3.24 15.06 -4.24
C GLY A 247 -1.86 14.81 -4.84
N SER A 248 -1.17 15.87 -5.28
CA SER A 248 0.18 15.78 -5.82
C SER A 248 1.23 15.45 -4.76
N LEU A 249 0.94 15.66 -3.47
CA LEU A 249 1.78 15.22 -2.35
C LEU A 249 1.77 13.70 -2.15
N PHE A 250 0.80 13.01 -2.76
CA PHE A 250 0.61 11.55 -2.65
C PHE A 250 0.79 10.84 -3.98
N ARG A 251 0.12 11.31 -5.04
CA ARG A 251 0.08 10.70 -6.38
C ARG A 251 -0.08 11.78 -7.45
N ALA A 252 1.01 12.48 -7.78
CA ALA A 252 1.02 13.49 -8.84
C ALA A 252 0.59 12.92 -10.21
N ASP A 253 0.93 11.66 -10.47
CA ASP A 253 0.56 10.90 -11.66
C ASP A 253 -0.95 10.63 -11.78
N HIS A 254 -1.68 10.59 -10.66
CA HIS A 254 -3.14 10.58 -10.69
C HIS A 254 -3.71 11.98 -10.98
N MET A 255 -3.14 13.01 -10.35
CA MET A 255 -3.69 14.36 -10.37
C MET A 255 -3.57 15.06 -11.72
N VAL A 256 -2.55 14.74 -12.52
CA VAL A 256 -2.31 15.36 -13.83
C VAL A 256 -3.45 15.14 -14.84
N PHE A 257 -4.33 14.17 -14.61
CA PHE A 257 -5.47 13.87 -15.49
C PHE A 257 -6.77 14.57 -15.09
N LEU A 258 -6.91 15.08 -13.87
CA LEU A 258 -8.09 15.88 -13.49
C LEU A 258 -8.27 17.14 -14.36
N PRO A 259 -7.21 17.91 -14.70
CA PRO A 259 -7.29 19.01 -15.64
C PRO A 259 -7.75 18.59 -17.04
N LEU A 260 -7.29 17.43 -17.52
CA LEU A 260 -7.73 16.88 -18.80
C LEU A 260 -9.23 16.57 -18.72
N ILE A 261 -9.67 15.80 -17.73
CA ILE A 261 -11.10 15.48 -17.52
C ILE A 261 -11.95 16.76 -17.42
N TYR A 262 -11.47 17.77 -16.69
CA TYR A 262 -12.13 19.08 -16.58
C TYR A 262 -12.26 19.78 -17.92
N LEU A 263 -11.19 19.82 -18.72
CA LEU A 263 -11.20 20.36 -20.08
C LEU A 263 -12.24 19.61 -20.92
N LEU A 264 -12.14 18.29 -21.00
CA LEU A 264 -12.97 17.45 -21.86
C LEU A 264 -14.46 17.57 -21.53
N TYR A 265 -14.82 17.59 -20.26
CA TYR A 265 -16.22 17.71 -19.84
C TYR A 265 -16.82 19.07 -20.22
N ASN A 266 -16.05 20.15 -20.03
CA ASN A 266 -16.52 21.53 -20.24
C ASN A 266 -16.32 22.05 -21.66
N PHE A 267 -15.50 21.38 -22.49
CA PHE A 267 -15.21 21.80 -23.84
C PHE A 267 -16.36 21.40 -24.77
N ARG A 268 -17.26 22.35 -25.02
CA ARG A 268 -18.41 22.15 -25.92
C ARG A 268 -18.14 22.75 -27.31
N GLY A 269 -18.76 22.20 -28.35
CA GLY A 269 -18.61 22.71 -29.71
C GLY A 269 -19.17 24.13 -29.88
N ASP A 270 -20.26 24.42 -29.17
CA ASP A 270 -21.11 25.60 -29.23
C ASP A 270 -20.66 26.78 -28.35
N ILE A 271 -19.61 26.64 -27.53
CA ILE A 271 -19.12 27.75 -26.70
C ILE A 271 -18.23 28.74 -27.49
N SER A 272 -18.34 30.03 -27.13
CA SER A 272 -17.59 31.11 -27.79
C SER A 272 -16.07 30.98 -27.61
N GLY A 273 -15.30 31.54 -28.55
CA GLY A 273 -13.83 31.47 -28.51
C GLY A 273 -13.21 32.03 -27.23
N LYS A 274 -13.78 33.09 -26.64
CA LYS A 274 -13.32 33.65 -25.36
C LYS A 274 -13.52 32.67 -24.20
N ILE A 275 -14.63 31.93 -24.18
CA ILE A 275 -14.91 30.91 -23.17
C ILE A 275 -13.99 29.70 -23.35
N LYS A 276 -13.77 29.25 -24.59
CA LYS A 276 -12.82 28.19 -24.93
C LYS A 276 -11.40 28.53 -24.43
N LEU A 277 -10.92 29.74 -24.72
CA LEU A 277 -9.60 30.21 -24.26
C LEU A 277 -9.51 30.22 -22.72
N ARG A 278 -10.53 30.73 -22.03
CA ARG A 278 -10.58 30.73 -20.56
C ARG A 278 -10.56 29.31 -19.99
N LEU A 279 -11.27 28.38 -20.60
CA LEU A 279 -11.28 26.97 -20.19
C LEU A 279 -9.92 26.31 -20.39
N MET A 280 -9.29 26.54 -21.55
CA MET A 280 -7.93 26.05 -21.82
C MET A 280 -6.93 26.62 -20.80
N LEU A 281 -7.00 27.92 -20.50
CA LEU A 281 -6.11 28.54 -19.51
C LEU A 281 -6.32 27.95 -18.11
N LYS A 282 -7.57 27.75 -17.68
CA LYS A 282 -7.87 27.08 -16.40
C LYS A 282 -7.30 25.67 -16.36
N SER A 283 -7.49 24.90 -17.44
CA SER A 283 -7.00 23.53 -17.51
C SER A 283 -5.47 23.49 -17.53
N PHE A 284 -4.83 24.45 -18.20
CA PHE A 284 -3.38 24.62 -18.18
C PHE A 284 -2.86 24.97 -16.78
N ILE A 285 -3.49 25.91 -16.07
CA ILE A 285 -3.15 26.27 -14.68
C ILE A 285 -3.29 25.05 -13.77
N ALA A 286 -4.38 24.30 -13.89
CA ALA A 286 -4.57 23.10 -13.08
C ALA A 286 -3.55 21.99 -13.44
N GLY A 287 -3.20 21.86 -14.72
CA GLY A 287 -2.20 20.91 -15.22
C GLY A 287 -0.76 21.26 -14.87
N SER A 288 -0.44 22.53 -14.63
CA SER A 288 0.89 22.93 -14.20
C SER A 288 1.13 22.63 -12.72
N ILE A 289 0.10 22.52 -11.88
CA ILE A 289 0.26 22.28 -10.43
C ILE A 289 1.11 21.03 -10.13
N PRO A 290 0.77 19.81 -10.64
CA PRO A 290 1.58 18.63 -10.34
C PRO A 290 3.02 18.77 -10.84
N VAL A 291 3.22 19.35 -12.02
CA VAL A 291 4.55 19.53 -12.63
C VAL A 291 5.41 20.50 -11.82
N LEU A 292 4.84 21.65 -11.43
CA LEU A 292 5.54 22.66 -10.65
C LEU A 292 5.87 22.16 -9.25
N LEU A 293 4.96 21.43 -8.61
CA LEU A 293 5.21 20.83 -7.29
C LEU A 293 6.33 19.80 -7.38
N MET A 294 6.29 18.89 -8.35
CA MET A 294 7.34 17.89 -8.54
C MET A 294 8.69 18.56 -8.82
N TYR A 295 8.71 19.63 -9.62
CA TYR A 295 9.93 20.41 -9.85
C TYR A 295 10.45 21.02 -8.53
N ILE A 296 9.61 21.69 -7.75
CA ILE A 296 9.97 22.26 -6.44
C ILE A 296 10.49 21.17 -5.49
N PHE A 297 9.84 20.01 -5.45
CA PHE A 297 10.26 18.91 -4.58
C PHE A 297 11.62 18.38 -4.99
N SER A 298 11.84 18.18 -6.30
CA SER A 298 13.10 17.68 -6.83
C SER A 298 14.27 18.65 -6.76
N THR A 299 14.02 19.96 -6.68
CA THR A 299 15.08 20.99 -6.74
C THR A 299 15.30 21.72 -5.44
N VAL A 300 14.28 21.82 -4.59
CA VAL A 300 14.32 22.61 -3.35
C VAL A 300 14.23 21.73 -2.12
N LEU A 301 13.24 20.83 -2.06
CA LEU A 301 13.04 20.00 -0.86
C LEU A 301 13.97 18.79 -0.78
N PHE A 302 14.22 18.16 -1.92
CA PHE A 302 14.94 16.88 -2.02
C PHE A 302 15.93 16.89 -3.21
N PRO A 303 16.88 17.84 -3.27
CA PRO A 303 17.78 18.02 -4.42
C PRO A 303 18.73 16.84 -4.66
N ASP A 304 19.19 16.19 -3.59
CA ASP A 304 20.16 15.08 -3.66
C ASP A 304 19.49 13.70 -3.69
N ALA A 305 18.17 13.69 -3.82
CA ALA A 305 17.38 12.49 -3.67
C ALA A 305 17.47 11.59 -4.90
N LYS A 306 17.93 10.35 -4.70
CA LYS A 306 18.02 9.35 -5.75
C LYS A 306 16.71 8.58 -5.88
N TYR A 307 16.24 8.43 -7.11
CA TYR A 307 15.13 7.53 -7.41
C TYR A 307 15.56 6.08 -7.17
N SER A 308 14.68 5.30 -6.52
CA SER A 308 14.88 3.87 -6.27
C SER A 308 14.69 3.00 -7.53
N VAL A 309 14.10 3.57 -8.59
CA VAL A 309 13.84 2.92 -9.87
C VAL A 309 14.05 3.92 -11.00
N ASP A 310 14.38 3.44 -12.20
CA ASP A 310 14.49 4.29 -13.39
C ASP A 310 13.20 5.06 -13.67
N LEU A 311 13.31 6.31 -14.12
CA LEU A 311 12.13 7.12 -14.47
C LEU A 311 11.36 6.55 -15.66
N ILE A 312 12.06 5.89 -16.59
CA ILE A 312 11.47 5.26 -17.77
C ILE A 312 11.51 3.75 -17.57
N GLN A 313 10.33 3.13 -17.46
CA GLN A 313 10.14 1.69 -17.22
C GLN A 313 9.77 0.92 -18.50
N LEU A 314 9.89 1.55 -19.66
CA LEU A 314 9.50 0.97 -20.96
C LEU A 314 10.19 -0.37 -21.26
N GLY A 315 11.49 -0.47 -20.97
CA GLY A 315 12.24 -1.73 -21.15
C GLY A 315 11.69 -2.88 -20.29
N TYR A 316 11.38 -2.59 -19.02
CA TYR A 316 10.75 -3.55 -18.12
C TYR A 316 9.36 -3.94 -18.62
N ASN A 317 8.52 -2.98 -18.99
CA ASN A 317 7.14 -3.25 -19.41
C ASN A 317 7.04 -4.00 -20.74
N ILE A 318 7.97 -3.76 -21.68
CA ILE A 318 8.04 -4.53 -22.92
C ILE A 318 8.46 -5.97 -22.63
N GLY A 319 9.46 -6.18 -21.76
CA GLY A 319 10.01 -7.50 -21.46
C GLY A 319 9.16 -8.37 -20.53
N TYR A 320 8.22 -7.80 -19.78
CA TYR A 320 7.44 -8.51 -18.78
C TYR A 320 5.97 -8.68 -19.20
N PHE A 321 5.53 -9.91 -19.45
CA PHE A 321 4.19 -10.19 -19.99
C PHE A 321 3.03 -9.63 -19.15
N TRP A 322 3.12 -9.70 -17.82
CA TRP A 322 2.07 -9.16 -16.94
C TRP A 322 1.94 -7.64 -17.02
N SER A 323 2.99 -6.92 -17.45
CA SER A 323 2.91 -5.49 -17.73
C SER A 323 2.02 -5.16 -18.93
N TRP A 324 1.61 -6.14 -19.73
CA TRP A 324 0.65 -5.96 -20.82
C TRP A 324 -0.77 -6.32 -20.43
N ILE A 325 -0.96 -7.43 -19.68
CA ILE A 325 -2.30 -7.92 -19.33
C ILE A 325 -3.11 -6.86 -18.60
N PHE A 326 -2.56 -6.27 -17.54
CA PHE A 326 -3.32 -5.33 -16.71
C PHE A 326 -3.72 -4.06 -17.49
N PRO A 327 -2.81 -3.33 -18.16
CA PRO A 327 -3.19 -2.22 -19.03
C PRO A 327 -4.28 -2.56 -20.04
N LEU A 328 -4.17 -3.72 -20.70
CA LEU A 328 -5.17 -4.16 -21.67
C LEU A 328 -6.53 -4.33 -21.00
N VAL A 329 -6.59 -5.03 -19.87
CA VAL A 329 -7.84 -5.18 -19.09
C VAL A 329 -8.45 -3.80 -18.79
N PHE A 330 -7.67 -2.84 -18.26
CA PHE A 330 -8.18 -1.51 -17.95
C PHE A 330 -8.58 -0.67 -19.17
N LEU A 331 -7.93 -0.88 -20.32
CA LEU A 331 -8.33 -0.29 -21.61
C LEU A 331 -9.64 -0.89 -22.15
N PHE A 332 -9.90 -2.17 -21.86
CA PHE A 332 -11.10 -2.88 -22.30
C PHE A 332 -12.30 -2.69 -21.36
N ILE A 333 -12.10 -2.30 -20.09
CA ILE A 333 -13.20 -2.02 -19.14
C ILE A 333 -14.26 -1.06 -19.74
N PRO A 334 -13.90 0.07 -20.38
CA PRO A 334 -14.88 0.93 -21.05
C PRO A 334 -15.75 0.22 -22.09
N LEU A 335 -15.23 -0.81 -22.78
CA LEU A 335 -15.99 -1.53 -23.78
C LEU A 335 -17.15 -2.35 -23.19
N LEU A 336 -17.06 -2.73 -21.91
CA LEU A 336 -18.15 -3.43 -21.21
C LEU A 336 -19.35 -2.51 -20.94
N PHE A 337 -19.14 -1.19 -20.97
CA PHE A 337 -20.13 -0.18 -20.62
C PHE A 337 -20.41 0.79 -21.79
N VAL A 338 -20.22 0.36 -23.05
CA VAL A 338 -20.37 1.24 -24.24
C VAL A 338 -21.72 1.92 -24.27
N ARG A 339 -22.79 1.21 -23.90
CA ARG A 339 -24.13 1.77 -23.88
C ARG A 339 -24.23 2.90 -22.85
N GLU A 340 -23.82 2.63 -21.61
CA GLU A 340 -23.90 3.59 -20.52
C GLU A 340 -22.96 4.80 -20.75
N ILE A 341 -21.77 4.58 -21.32
CA ILE A 341 -20.85 5.66 -21.73
C ILE A 341 -21.50 6.57 -22.78
N ARG A 342 -22.25 6.00 -23.74
CA ARG A 342 -22.94 6.80 -24.77
C ARG A 342 -24.10 7.60 -24.22
N ASP A 343 -24.79 7.06 -23.22
CA ASP A 343 -26.02 7.62 -22.67
C ASP A 343 -25.76 8.71 -21.62
N ILE A 344 -24.64 8.63 -20.87
CA ILE A 344 -24.32 9.59 -19.81
C ILE A 344 -23.33 10.66 -20.31
N ASP A 345 -23.77 11.92 -20.37
CA ASP A 345 -23.02 13.06 -20.95
C ASP A 345 -21.60 13.23 -20.39
N PHE A 346 -21.42 13.03 -19.08
CA PHE A 346 -20.11 13.08 -18.43
C PHE A 346 -19.15 12.04 -19.01
N PHE A 347 -19.55 10.77 -19.05
CA PHE A 347 -18.71 9.68 -19.54
C PHE A 347 -18.47 9.77 -21.05
N LYS A 348 -19.52 10.09 -21.81
CA LYS A 348 -19.44 10.29 -23.27
C LYS A 348 -18.32 11.24 -23.68
N ARG A 349 -18.11 12.30 -22.90
CA ARG A 349 -17.12 13.34 -23.19
C ARG A 349 -15.75 13.08 -22.60
N THR A 350 -15.66 12.31 -21.51
CA THR A 350 -14.41 12.26 -20.74
C THR A 350 -13.66 10.96 -20.93
N TRP A 351 -14.31 9.82 -21.20
CA TRP A 351 -13.73 8.46 -21.14
C TRP A 351 -12.36 8.30 -21.83
N PHE A 352 -12.09 9.04 -22.90
CA PHE A 352 -10.83 8.93 -23.64
C PHE A 352 -9.59 9.43 -22.88
N TRP A 353 -9.75 10.09 -21.73
CA TRP A 353 -8.65 10.40 -20.82
C TRP A 353 -7.88 9.14 -20.36
N ILE A 354 -8.55 7.98 -20.37
CA ILE A 354 -7.97 6.67 -20.01
C ILE A 354 -6.81 6.31 -20.95
N LEU A 355 -6.88 6.68 -22.23
CA LEU A 355 -5.83 6.35 -23.22
C LEU A 355 -4.47 6.98 -22.87
N PRO A 356 -4.34 8.33 -22.73
CA PRO A 356 -3.08 8.93 -22.30
C PRO A 356 -2.70 8.54 -20.87
N PHE A 357 -3.65 8.19 -19.99
CA PHE A 357 -3.35 7.68 -18.65
C PHE A 357 -2.61 6.34 -18.69
N VAL A 358 -3.14 5.39 -19.45
CA VAL A 358 -2.52 4.06 -19.59
C VAL A 358 -1.19 4.18 -20.33
N ALA A 359 -1.11 4.98 -21.39
CA ALA A 359 0.12 5.20 -22.14
C ALA A 359 1.23 5.80 -21.26
N MET A 360 0.91 6.82 -20.45
CA MET A 360 1.87 7.43 -19.54
C MET A 360 2.39 6.41 -18.51
N ASN A 361 1.49 5.67 -17.85
CA ASN A 361 1.89 4.64 -16.88
C ASN A 361 2.74 3.53 -17.53
N PHE A 362 2.47 3.16 -18.79
CA PHE A 362 3.28 2.19 -19.53
C PHE A 362 4.71 2.69 -19.81
N VAL A 363 4.92 4.00 -19.89
CA VAL A 363 6.25 4.58 -20.12
C VAL A 363 7.00 4.78 -18.80
N VAL A 364 6.34 5.32 -17.78
CA VAL A 364 7.04 5.85 -16.57
C VAL A 364 6.88 4.99 -15.31
N ALA A 365 5.99 4.00 -15.32
CA ALA A 365 5.68 3.18 -14.16
C ALA A 365 5.71 1.69 -14.51
N ARG A 366 5.78 0.80 -13.51
CA ARG A 366 5.71 -0.66 -13.73
C ARG A 366 4.26 -1.08 -13.80
N THR A 367 3.72 -1.29 -15.00
CA THR A 367 2.28 -1.57 -15.19
C THR A 367 1.82 -2.93 -14.67
N ALA A 368 2.76 -3.79 -14.27
CA ALA A 368 2.48 -4.95 -13.43
C ALA A 368 1.84 -4.58 -12.07
N GLU A 369 2.06 -3.35 -11.59
CA GLU A 369 1.43 -2.83 -10.37
C GLU A 369 0.00 -2.36 -10.65
N VAL A 370 -0.97 -3.27 -10.46
CA VAL A 370 -2.40 -3.03 -10.73
C VAL A 370 -2.97 -1.79 -10.03
N ARG A 371 -2.45 -1.44 -8.84
CA ARG A 371 -2.83 -0.23 -8.07
C ARG A 371 -2.71 1.07 -8.87
N LEU A 372 -1.82 1.12 -9.86
CA LEU A 372 -1.63 2.29 -10.73
C LEU A 372 -2.93 2.63 -11.47
N PHE A 373 -3.77 1.64 -11.79
CA PHE A 373 -4.99 1.81 -12.56
C PHE A 373 -6.25 2.06 -11.70
N THR A 374 -6.09 2.21 -10.38
CA THR A 374 -7.20 2.55 -9.48
C THR A 374 -7.98 3.81 -9.85
N PRO A 375 -7.40 4.87 -10.45
CA PRO A 375 -8.17 6.01 -10.96
C PRO A 375 -9.16 5.61 -12.06
N VAL A 376 -8.78 4.70 -12.96
CA VAL A 376 -9.66 4.20 -14.02
C VAL A 376 -10.81 3.40 -13.42
N LEU A 377 -10.53 2.55 -12.43
CA LEU A 377 -11.58 1.83 -11.70
C LEU A 377 -12.57 2.79 -11.04
N ALA A 378 -12.08 3.73 -10.24
CA ALA A 378 -12.94 4.67 -9.53
C ALA A 378 -13.77 5.55 -10.48
N PHE A 379 -13.19 5.96 -11.61
CA PHE A 379 -13.91 6.67 -12.67
C PHE A 379 -15.05 5.82 -13.25
N MET A 380 -14.81 4.53 -13.52
CA MET A 380 -15.80 3.62 -14.13
C MET A 380 -16.83 3.08 -13.14
N THR A 381 -16.58 3.17 -11.82
CA THR A 381 -17.43 2.62 -10.76
C THR A 381 -18.92 2.96 -10.90
N PRO A 382 -19.36 4.19 -11.23
CA PRO A 382 -20.79 4.49 -11.40
C PRO A 382 -21.50 3.62 -12.44
N LEU A 383 -20.78 3.15 -13.48
CA LEU A 383 -21.34 2.35 -14.56
C LEU A 383 -21.56 0.89 -14.15
N VAL A 384 -20.75 0.39 -13.22
CA VAL A 384 -20.82 -0.99 -12.71
C VAL A 384 -22.18 -1.28 -12.08
N GLY A 385 -22.63 -0.45 -11.14
CA GLY A 385 -23.91 -0.66 -10.44
C GLY A 385 -25.12 -0.51 -11.35
N VAL A 386 -25.06 0.40 -12.34
CA VAL A 386 -26.11 0.53 -13.37
C VAL A 386 -26.18 -0.74 -14.22
N GLY A 387 -25.03 -1.25 -14.68
CA GLY A 387 -24.93 -2.48 -15.44
C GLY A 387 -25.43 -3.70 -14.65
N LEU A 388 -25.02 -3.85 -13.39
CA LEU A 388 -25.43 -4.95 -12.52
C LEU A 388 -26.94 -4.97 -12.26
N LEU A 389 -27.55 -3.83 -11.93
CA LEU A 389 -28.99 -3.78 -11.73
C LEU A 389 -29.77 -4.13 -12.99
N ARG A 390 -29.26 -3.73 -14.16
CA ARG A 390 -29.90 -4.03 -15.43
C ARG A 390 -29.84 -5.53 -15.74
N LEU A 391 -28.72 -6.19 -15.45
CA LEU A 391 -28.58 -7.65 -15.58
C LEU A 391 -29.56 -8.38 -14.67
N LEU A 392 -29.58 -8.02 -13.38
CA LEU A 392 -30.49 -8.61 -12.40
C LEU A 392 -31.96 -8.42 -12.80
N ALA A 393 -32.33 -7.22 -13.26
CA ALA A 393 -33.68 -6.94 -13.73
C ALA A 393 -34.06 -7.73 -15.00
N SER A 394 -33.10 -7.96 -15.92
CA SER A 394 -33.35 -8.78 -17.12
C SER A 394 -33.56 -10.26 -16.80
N GLU A 395 -32.88 -10.79 -15.78
CA GLU A 395 -33.07 -12.17 -15.31
C GLU A 395 -34.43 -12.34 -14.60
N THR A 396 -34.89 -11.33 -13.87
CA THR A 396 -36.19 -11.39 -13.17
C THR A 396 -37.38 -11.37 -14.14
N ILE A 397 -37.24 -10.70 -15.28
CA ILE A 397 -38.29 -10.67 -16.32
C ILE A 397 -38.28 -11.99 -17.11
N GLY A 398 -37.10 -12.54 -17.40
CA GLY A 398 -36.97 -13.84 -18.07
C GLY A 398 -37.49 -15.03 -17.25
N SER A 399 -37.50 -14.95 -15.91
CA SER A 399 -38.08 -15.99 -15.05
C SER A 399 -39.61 -15.92 -14.93
N VAL A 400 -40.21 -14.75 -15.15
CA VAL A 400 -41.68 -14.56 -15.08
C VAL A 400 -42.38 -14.93 -16.39
N GLU A 401 -41.65 -14.95 -17.52
CA GLU A 401 -42.15 -15.46 -18.81
C GLU A 401 -41.91 -16.96 -18.99
N ALA A 402 -41.21 -17.62 -18.05
CA ALA A 402 -40.88 -19.05 -18.07
C ALA A 402 -41.65 -19.89 -17.04
N GLU A 403 -42.53 -19.27 -16.23
CA GLU A 403 -43.61 -19.91 -15.47
C GLU A 403 -44.96 -19.65 -16.17
#